data_AF-A0A8T4Y0E5-F1
#
_entry.id   AF-A0A8T4Y0E5-F1
#
_cell.length_a   1.000
_cell.length_b   1.000
_cell.length_c   1.000
_cell.angle_alpha   90.00
_cell.angle_beta   90.00
_cell.angle_gamma   90.00
#
_symmetry.space_group_name_H-M   'P 1'
#
loop_
_entity.id
_entity.type
_entity.pdbx_description
1 polymer ?
#
loop_
_entity_poly.entity_id
_entity_poly.type
_entity_poly.pdbx_seq_one_letter_code
_entity_poly.pdbx_strand_id
1 'polypeptide(L)'
;MDIGNMSLLCLVDSSNRRNFEMLHEILWSALNFFGMPYKVFDLAKNSLSLEELKAHSVVVIGQEHLGKSLSEDETKYIIDAVAEGIGLVVFDGDVHHYKDPLKETLGLKTTEEPTHMPHLTTDIIRILDNSHYITAGKELEFIRFNSPVQVGNVVSIEREHKILAILANGSGCPALITETYGRGRVALFTLSPKIWLSKYFGHGGGLDDIFWKSIVWVAKKPFVMLAMPPFVTIRIDDCSGANNFEWVRILNKHGFMPHVSLFTDNISDNGAKIIKDLYDAGLAEFSAHAFTWTKQIYWKPKSPIDHSRGEEYSEDELKRFFEILDSLACKWGIKWSKVLTAHFGEVGKNALSFLIERGITYLAMPYAFGIPYGESPLELREEKMKRLKPFGGQGGVIDRHPDNSEFFIAAPSYWNIPKSMLQLLVDKGVITPQGQIYDFLWETARVKVDIELAAWYAAFGIKLCLDSLSFAVLVTHEQNISVLNSQEWDNLLTRVDKLTSKF
;
A
#
# COMPACT_ATOMS: atom_id res chain seq x y z
N MET A 1 -8.79 18.78 22.40
CA MET A 1 -9.74 19.27 21.39
C MET A 1 -10.93 18.35 21.43
N ASP A 2 -12.12 18.88 21.67
CA ASP A 2 -13.36 18.11 21.54
C ASP A 2 -13.48 17.75 20.05
N ILE A 3 -13.12 16.52 19.71
CA ILE A 3 -13.25 15.99 18.37
C ILE A 3 -14.75 15.76 18.22
N GLY A 4 -15.49 16.77 17.76
CA GLY A 4 -16.94 16.68 17.55
C GLY A 4 -17.32 15.48 16.66
N ASN A 5 -18.60 15.40 16.29
CA ASN A 5 -19.29 14.32 15.55
C ASN A 5 -18.68 13.77 14.23
N MET A 6 -17.41 14.05 13.91
CA MET A 6 -16.66 13.67 12.70
C MET A 6 -15.66 12.51 12.93
N SER A 7 -15.72 11.83 14.07
CA SER A 7 -14.81 10.74 14.45
C SER A 7 -15.46 9.34 14.35
N LEU A 8 -14.62 8.30 14.38
CA LEU A 8 -15.04 6.90 14.50
C LEU A 8 -15.13 6.50 15.98
N LEU A 9 -16.14 5.72 16.35
CA LEU A 9 -16.16 4.99 17.63
C LEU A 9 -15.80 3.53 17.38
N CYS A 10 -14.60 3.12 17.76
CA CYS A 10 -14.14 1.74 17.61
C CYS A 10 -14.48 0.96 18.88
N LEU A 11 -15.43 0.04 18.78
CA LEU A 11 -15.83 -0.83 19.89
C LEU A 11 -14.84 -1.98 20.04
N VAL A 12 -14.43 -2.24 21.28
CA VAL A 12 -13.47 -3.29 21.63
C VAL A 12 -13.87 -3.95 22.94
N ASP A 13 -13.35 -5.15 23.19
CA ASP A 13 -13.41 -5.82 24.48
C ASP A 13 -12.00 -6.26 24.88
N SER A 14 -11.38 -5.54 25.80
CA SER A 14 -10.02 -5.84 26.26
C SER A 14 -9.93 -7.08 27.15
N SER A 15 -11.06 -7.65 27.59
CA SER A 15 -11.07 -8.93 28.31
C SER A 15 -10.69 -10.10 27.40
N ASN A 16 -11.06 -10.03 26.11
CA ASN A 16 -10.57 -10.92 25.06
C ASN A 16 -9.20 -10.46 24.53
N ARG A 17 -8.17 -10.66 25.36
CA ARG A 17 -6.79 -10.18 25.12
C ARG A 17 -6.25 -10.55 23.74
N ARG A 18 -6.44 -11.80 23.31
CA ARG A 18 -5.89 -12.31 22.05
C ARG A 18 -6.41 -11.54 20.84
N ASN A 19 -7.73 -11.33 20.77
CA ASN A 19 -8.33 -10.61 19.64
C ASN A 19 -8.10 -9.10 19.76
N PHE A 20 -8.05 -8.57 20.98
CA PHE A 20 -7.73 -7.17 21.24
C PHE A 20 -6.31 -6.79 20.76
N GLU A 21 -5.30 -7.63 21.02
CA GLU A 21 -3.92 -7.41 20.58
C GLU A 21 -3.78 -7.39 19.05
N MET A 22 -4.58 -8.17 18.34
CA MET A 22 -4.59 -8.21 16.87
C MET A 22 -5.10 -6.91 16.22
N LEU A 23 -5.83 -6.07 16.95
CA LEU A 23 -6.38 -4.81 16.43
C LEU A 23 -5.30 -3.82 15.99
N HIS A 24 -4.07 -3.93 16.52
CA HIS A 24 -2.96 -3.10 16.04
C HIS A 24 -2.73 -3.26 14.54
N GLU A 25 -2.65 -4.51 14.08
CA GLU A 25 -2.44 -4.83 12.68
C GLU A 25 -3.73 -4.67 11.87
N ILE A 26 -4.88 -5.13 12.40
CA ILE A 26 -6.17 -5.13 11.70
C ILE A 26 -6.79 -3.73 11.50
N LEU A 27 -6.62 -2.83 12.49
CA LEU A 27 -7.40 -1.60 12.55
C LEU A 27 -6.53 -0.36 12.81
N TRP A 28 -5.72 -0.35 13.87
CA TRP A 28 -5.02 0.86 14.30
C TRP A 28 -3.97 1.32 13.29
N SER A 29 -3.19 0.39 12.72
CA SER A 29 -2.21 0.72 11.69
C SER A 29 -2.86 1.41 10.49
N ALA A 30 -4.04 0.93 10.08
CA ALA A 30 -4.78 1.44 8.94
C ALA A 30 -5.46 2.78 9.22
N LEU A 31 -6.20 2.91 10.32
CA LEU A 31 -6.85 4.19 10.68
C LEU A 31 -5.82 5.32 10.85
N ASN A 32 -4.66 5.02 11.46
CA ASN A 32 -3.58 5.97 11.62
C ASN A 32 -2.96 6.38 10.27
N PHE A 33 -2.83 5.45 9.32
CA PHE A 33 -2.29 5.74 8.00
C PHE A 33 -3.28 6.55 7.14
N PHE A 34 -4.56 6.18 7.16
CA PHE A 34 -5.62 6.92 6.45
C PHE A 34 -5.97 8.26 7.10
N GLY A 35 -5.37 8.55 8.27
CA GLY A 35 -5.62 9.79 9.00
C GLY A 35 -7.07 9.96 9.44
N MET A 36 -7.73 8.85 9.79
CA MET A 36 -9.12 8.86 10.27
C MET A 36 -9.12 9.08 11.80
N PRO A 37 -9.78 10.12 12.32
CA PRO A 37 -9.87 10.33 13.76
C PRO A 37 -10.78 9.28 14.40
N TYR A 38 -10.33 8.63 15.47
CA TYR A 38 -11.10 7.61 16.18
C TYR A 38 -10.97 7.71 17.70
N LYS A 39 -11.99 7.21 18.40
CA LYS A 39 -12.02 6.94 19.83
C LYS A 39 -12.19 5.44 20.03
N VAL A 40 -11.44 4.86 20.96
CA VAL A 40 -11.57 3.45 21.35
C VAL A 40 -12.51 3.37 22.55
N PHE A 41 -13.56 2.56 22.45
CA PHE A 41 -14.53 2.33 23.52
C PHE A 41 -14.49 0.87 23.97
N ASP A 42 -14.04 0.66 25.20
CA ASP A 42 -13.79 -0.67 25.77
C ASP A 42 -14.99 -1.15 26.60
N LEU A 43 -15.70 -2.14 26.06
CA LEU A 43 -16.88 -2.78 26.64
C LEU A 43 -16.56 -3.53 27.95
N ALA A 44 -15.31 -3.96 28.15
CA ALA A 44 -14.90 -4.60 29.41
C ALA A 44 -14.92 -3.64 30.61
N LYS A 45 -14.91 -2.33 30.35
CA LYS A 45 -14.73 -1.28 31.36
C LYS A 45 -15.92 -0.34 31.46
N ASN A 46 -16.77 -0.28 30.45
CA ASN A 46 -17.85 0.70 30.33
C ASN A 46 -19.06 0.06 29.67
N SER A 47 -20.25 0.58 29.99
CA SER A 47 -21.50 0.22 29.30
C SER A 47 -21.77 1.22 28.18
N LEU A 48 -22.14 0.71 27.01
CA LEU A 48 -22.41 1.56 25.85
C LEU A 48 -23.74 2.32 26.04
N SER A 49 -23.76 3.60 25.64
CA SER A 49 -24.97 4.43 25.66
C SER A 49 -25.27 5.03 24.29
N LEU A 50 -26.53 5.39 24.06
CA LEU A 50 -26.95 6.01 22.81
C LEU A 50 -26.28 7.37 22.56
N GLU A 51 -26.06 8.18 23.61
CA GLU A 51 -25.38 9.47 23.49
C GLU A 51 -23.92 9.33 23.06
N GLU A 52 -23.22 8.34 23.61
CA GLU A 52 -21.85 8.02 23.21
C GLU A 52 -21.77 7.65 21.72
N LEU A 53 -22.73 6.86 21.22
CA LEU A 53 -22.82 6.49 19.80
C LEU A 53 -23.08 7.71 18.91
N LYS A 54 -24.00 8.58 19.32
CA LYS A 54 -24.40 9.79 18.56
C LYS A 54 -23.32 10.86 18.48
N ALA A 55 -22.34 10.81 19.38
CA ALA A 55 -21.19 11.71 19.36
C ALA A 55 -20.18 11.42 18.23
N HIS A 56 -20.40 10.38 17.42
CA HIS A 56 -19.47 9.92 16.39
C HIS A 56 -20.17 9.80 15.02
N SER A 57 -19.39 9.76 13.93
CA SER A 57 -19.93 9.58 12.57
C SER A 57 -20.20 8.12 12.20
N VAL A 58 -19.41 7.21 12.79
CA VAL A 58 -19.40 5.79 12.48
C VAL A 58 -19.13 5.00 13.74
N VAL A 59 -19.82 3.88 13.90
CA VAL A 59 -19.46 2.80 14.82
C VAL A 59 -18.67 1.74 14.03
N VAL A 60 -17.48 1.40 14.50
CA VAL A 60 -16.59 0.42 13.88
C VAL A 60 -16.47 -0.78 14.80
N ILE A 61 -16.83 -1.96 14.30
CA ILE A 61 -16.61 -3.23 14.96
C ILE A 61 -15.54 -4.00 14.19
N GLY A 62 -14.31 -3.96 14.69
CA GLY A 62 -13.14 -4.60 14.06
C GLY A 62 -12.60 -5.81 14.80
N GLN A 63 -13.02 -6.02 16.06
CA GLN A 63 -12.55 -7.13 16.88
C GLN A 63 -13.38 -8.38 16.60
N GLU A 64 -12.71 -9.50 16.37
CA GLU A 64 -13.38 -10.78 16.14
C GLU A 64 -14.12 -11.27 17.41
N HIS A 65 -15.32 -11.81 17.22
CA HIS A 65 -16.23 -12.30 18.27
C HIS A 65 -16.80 -11.21 19.20
N LEU A 66 -16.82 -9.95 18.76
CA LEU A 66 -17.30 -8.85 19.63
C LEU A 66 -18.80 -8.97 19.93
N GLY A 67 -19.58 -9.61 19.04
CA GLY A 67 -21.01 -9.87 19.26
C GLY A 67 -21.34 -10.60 20.57
N LYS A 68 -20.41 -11.40 21.10
CA LYS A 68 -20.55 -12.08 22.41
C LYS A 68 -20.48 -11.12 23.60
N SER A 69 -19.79 -10.00 23.42
CA SER A 69 -19.53 -9.01 24.46
C SER A 69 -20.62 -7.96 24.55
N LEU A 70 -21.43 -7.83 23.50
CA LEU A 70 -22.56 -6.90 23.44
C LEU A 70 -23.81 -7.54 24.05
N SER A 71 -24.43 -6.81 24.98
CA SER A 71 -25.78 -7.13 25.43
C SER A 71 -26.83 -6.83 24.36
N GLU A 72 -28.06 -7.30 24.59
CA GLU A 72 -29.18 -7.03 23.70
C GLU A 72 -29.53 -5.54 23.66
N ASP A 73 -29.52 -4.87 24.81
CA ASP A 73 -29.74 -3.42 24.93
C ASP A 73 -28.66 -2.61 24.20
N GLU A 74 -27.38 -2.97 24.35
CA GLU A 74 -26.29 -2.28 23.64
C GLU A 74 -26.37 -2.50 22.12
N THR A 75 -26.76 -3.70 21.69
CA THR A 75 -27.01 -3.99 20.28
C THR A 75 -28.18 -3.13 19.76
N LYS A 76 -29.24 -2.99 20.56
CA LYS A 76 -30.37 -2.12 20.23
C LYS A 76 -29.94 -0.65 20.13
N TYR A 77 -29.11 -0.15 21.05
CA TYR A 77 -28.60 1.23 20.97
C TYR A 77 -27.79 1.48 19.70
N ILE A 78 -26.96 0.53 19.27
CA ILE A 78 -26.23 0.64 17.99
C ILE A 78 -27.22 0.78 16.82
N ILE A 79 -28.25 -0.06 16.78
CA ILE A 79 -29.25 -0.05 15.71
C ILE A 79 -30.09 1.23 15.72
N ASP A 80 -30.50 1.70 16.89
CA ASP A 80 -31.24 2.94 17.05
C ASP A 80 -30.39 4.14 16.59
N ALA A 81 -29.09 4.16 16.90
CA ALA A 81 -28.16 5.16 16.40
C ALA A 81 -28.03 5.12 14.86
N VAL A 82 -27.98 3.92 14.27
CA VAL A 82 -27.96 3.75 12.81
C VAL A 82 -29.25 4.29 12.19
N ALA A 83 -30.41 3.94 12.71
CA ALA A 83 -31.70 4.47 12.24
C ALA A 83 -31.71 6.01 12.25
N GLU A 84 -31.04 6.62 13.22
CA GLU A 84 -30.92 8.07 13.35
C GLU A 84 -29.89 8.73 12.41
N GLY A 85 -29.04 7.96 11.74
CA GLY A 85 -28.11 8.44 10.72
C GLY A 85 -26.63 8.15 11.00
N ILE A 86 -26.29 7.46 12.08
CA ILE A 86 -24.92 7.02 12.33
C ILE A 86 -24.55 5.88 11.37
N GLY A 87 -23.32 5.87 10.88
CA GLY A 87 -22.82 4.76 10.06
C GLY A 87 -22.43 3.56 10.92
N LEU A 88 -22.59 2.34 10.41
CA LEU A 88 -22.09 1.12 11.05
C LEU A 88 -21.25 0.31 10.07
N VAL A 89 -20.03 -0.03 10.46
CA VAL A 89 -19.21 -1.01 9.75
C VAL A 89 -18.84 -2.15 10.69
N VAL A 90 -19.13 -3.37 10.25
CA VAL A 90 -18.84 -4.59 11.01
C VAL A 90 -17.88 -5.43 10.18
N PHE A 91 -16.60 -5.43 10.58
CA PHE A 91 -15.58 -6.31 10.03
C PHE A 91 -15.54 -7.68 10.73
N ASP A 92 -16.30 -7.84 11.81
CA ASP A 92 -16.43 -9.11 12.54
C ASP A 92 -17.39 -10.07 11.85
N GLY A 93 -16.82 -11.05 11.13
CA GLY A 93 -17.58 -12.08 10.43
C GLY A 93 -18.35 -13.05 11.33
N ASP A 94 -18.23 -12.98 12.65
CA ASP A 94 -18.93 -13.85 13.61
C ASP A 94 -20.42 -13.49 13.80
N VAL A 95 -21.13 -13.31 12.68
CA VAL A 95 -22.48 -12.72 12.63
C VAL A 95 -23.53 -13.47 13.44
N HIS A 96 -23.36 -14.77 13.69
CA HIS A 96 -24.33 -15.59 14.40
C HIS A 96 -24.38 -15.31 15.91
N HIS A 97 -23.26 -14.86 16.50
CA HIS A 97 -23.20 -14.52 17.92
C HIS A 97 -23.74 -13.13 18.25
N TYR A 98 -24.06 -12.31 17.23
CA TYR A 98 -24.73 -11.04 17.45
C TYR A 98 -26.17 -11.25 17.89
N LYS A 99 -26.64 -10.33 18.73
CA LYS A 99 -28.00 -10.35 19.28
C LYS A 99 -29.04 -10.03 18.22
N ASP A 100 -30.27 -10.46 18.47
CA ASP A 100 -31.38 -10.39 17.52
C ASP A 100 -31.65 -8.97 16.99
N PRO A 101 -31.49 -7.87 17.75
CA PRO A 101 -31.69 -6.52 17.19
C PRO A 101 -30.87 -6.24 15.92
N LEU A 102 -29.61 -6.71 15.84
CA LEU A 102 -28.80 -6.57 14.62
C LEU A 102 -29.33 -7.47 13.50
N LYS A 103 -29.54 -8.76 13.81
CA LYS A 103 -29.93 -9.77 12.82
C LYS A 103 -31.30 -9.48 12.23
N GLU A 104 -32.30 -9.15 13.04
CA GLU A 104 -33.65 -8.81 12.60
C GLU A 104 -33.67 -7.53 11.77
N THR A 105 -32.90 -6.51 12.17
CA THR A 105 -32.76 -5.25 11.43
C THR A 105 -32.20 -5.48 10.05
N LEU A 106 -31.16 -6.32 9.95
CA LEU A 106 -30.54 -6.70 8.71
C LEU A 106 -31.24 -7.91 8.05
N GLY A 107 -32.37 -8.40 8.56
CA GLY A 107 -33.06 -9.56 7.97
C GLY A 107 -32.17 -10.81 7.79
N LEU A 108 -31.19 -11.02 8.67
CA LEU A 108 -30.24 -12.13 8.59
C LEU A 108 -30.76 -13.33 9.37
N LYS A 109 -30.77 -14.51 8.72
CA LYS A 109 -30.87 -15.79 9.41
C LYS A 109 -29.51 -16.46 9.43
N THR A 110 -29.05 -16.81 10.63
CA THR A 110 -27.69 -17.30 10.87
C THR A 110 -27.72 -18.51 11.78
N THR A 111 -26.73 -19.40 11.66
CA THR A 111 -26.55 -20.54 12.57
C THR A 111 -25.08 -20.71 12.95
N GLU A 112 -24.80 -21.36 14.07
CA GLU A 112 -23.43 -21.76 14.45
C GLU A 112 -22.92 -22.89 13.55
N GLU A 113 -23.78 -23.85 13.25
CA GLU A 113 -23.42 -25.02 12.46
C GLU A 113 -23.44 -24.74 10.95
N PRO A 114 -22.51 -25.32 10.16
CA PRO A 114 -22.53 -25.23 8.71
C PRO A 114 -23.80 -25.84 8.12
N THR A 115 -24.45 -25.12 7.19
CA THR A 115 -25.66 -25.60 6.50
C THR A 115 -25.39 -25.90 5.03
N HIS A 116 -24.94 -24.89 4.28
CA HIS A 116 -24.67 -24.95 2.84
C HIS A 116 -23.17 -25.03 2.51
N MET A 117 -22.32 -25.00 3.53
CA MET A 117 -20.86 -25.02 3.41
C MET A 117 -20.29 -26.27 4.07
N PRO A 118 -19.33 -26.97 3.44
CA PRO A 118 -18.65 -28.09 4.11
C PRO A 118 -17.80 -27.61 5.29
N HIS A 119 -17.26 -26.38 5.23
CA HIS A 119 -16.49 -25.74 6.29
C HIS A 119 -16.83 -24.25 6.38
N LEU A 120 -16.89 -23.69 7.61
CA LEU A 120 -17.07 -22.24 7.86
C LEU A 120 -15.75 -21.49 7.70
N THR A 121 -15.09 -21.71 6.57
CA THR A 121 -13.87 -21.01 6.19
C THR A 121 -13.84 -20.71 4.69
N THR A 122 -13.13 -19.66 4.30
CA THR A 122 -12.78 -19.40 2.90
C THR A 122 -11.35 -18.90 2.79
N ASP A 123 -10.67 -19.25 1.70
CA ASP A 123 -9.42 -18.64 1.25
C ASP A 123 -9.61 -17.80 -0.01
N ILE A 124 -10.86 -17.59 -0.44
CA ILE A 124 -11.15 -16.89 -1.68
C ILE A 124 -12.49 -16.15 -1.64
N ILE A 125 -12.50 -14.95 -2.19
CA ILE A 125 -13.72 -14.17 -2.45
C ILE A 125 -13.82 -13.80 -3.92
N ARG A 126 -15.03 -13.46 -4.36
CA ARG A 126 -15.30 -12.90 -5.68
C ARG A 126 -16.00 -11.56 -5.54
N ILE A 127 -15.49 -10.54 -6.22
CA ILE A 127 -16.18 -9.25 -6.37
C ILE A 127 -17.32 -9.43 -7.38
N LEU A 128 -18.54 -9.06 -6.97
CA LEU A 128 -19.74 -9.22 -7.80
C LEU A 128 -20.23 -7.91 -8.42
N ASP A 129 -19.98 -6.80 -7.76
CA ASP A 129 -20.41 -5.50 -8.22
C ASP A 129 -19.26 -4.50 -8.08
N ASN A 130 -18.92 -3.82 -9.16
CA ASN A 130 -17.96 -2.71 -9.20
C ASN A 130 -18.60 -1.37 -9.60
N SER A 131 -19.93 -1.28 -9.57
CA SER A 131 -20.67 -0.02 -9.70
C SER A 131 -20.88 0.68 -8.35
N HIS A 132 -20.78 -0.06 -7.25
CA HIS A 132 -20.93 0.50 -5.91
C HIS A 132 -19.68 1.26 -5.47
N TYR A 133 -19.83 2.35 -4.72
CA TYR A 133 -18.72 3.19 -4.25
C TYR A 133 -17.60 2.37 -3.58
N ILE A 134 -17.96 1.41 -2.71
CA ILE A 134 -16.98 0.59 -1.96
C ILE A 134 -16.08 -0.23 -2.88
N THR A 135 -16.60 -0.72 -4.01
CA THR A 135 -15.93 -1.66 -4.92
C THR A 135 -15.64 -1.05 -6.28
N ALA A 136 -15.84 0.26 -6.46
CA ALA A 136 -15.66 0.94 -7.75
C ALA A 136 -14.24 0.87 -8.32
N GLY A 137 -13.23 0.66 -7.46
CA GLY A 137 -11.83 0.47 -7.86
C GLY A 137 -11.51 -0.95 -8.33
N LYS A 138 -12.42 -1.91 -8.11
CA LYS A 138 -12.18 -3.33 -8.39
C LYS A 138 -12.66 -3.75 -9.77
N GLU A 139 -12.05 -4.83 -10.25
CA GLU A 139 -12.62 -5.62 -11.33
C GLU A 139 -13.52 -6.72 -10.77
N LEU A 140 -14.32 -7.35 -11.64
CA LEU A 140 -15.13 -8.51 -11.27
C LEU A 140 -14.24 -9.76 -11.19
N GLU A 141 -13.40 -9.80 -10.16
CA GLU A 141 -12.29 -10.73 -10.02
C GLU A 141 -12.40 -11.63 -8.79
N PHE A 142 -11.51 -12.62 -8.75
CA PHE A 142 -11.32 -13.50 -7.60
C PHE A 142 -10.08 -13.06 -6.83
N ILE A 143 -10.20 -12.95 -5.51
CA ILE A 143 -9.11 -12.56 -4.61
C ILE A 143 -8.84 -13.74 -3.68
N ARG A 144 -7.64 -14.30 -3.78
CA ARG A 144 -7.18 -15.44 -2.97
C ARG A 144 -6.38 -14.97 -1.77
N PHE A 145 -6.53 -15.67 -0.65
CA PHE A 145 -5.83 -15.45 0.60
C PHE A 145 -4.68 -16.46 0.76
N ASN A 146 -3.68 -16.11 1.56
CA ASN A 146 -2.55 -16.97 1.92
C ASN A 146 -2.98 -18.14 2.83
N SER A 147 -4.07 -17.97 3.56
CA SER A 147 -4.63 -18.96 4.48
C SER A 147 -6.14 -18.76 4.62
N PRO A 148 -6.92 -19.83 4.82
CA PRO A 148 -8.36 -19.71 5.05
C PRO A 148 -8.66 -18.88 6.30
N VAL A 149 -9.65 -17.99 6.21
CA VAL A 149 -10.25 -17.26 7.34
C VAL A 149 -11.60 -17.85 7.69
N GLN A 150 -12.04 -17.65 8.94
CA GLN A 150 -13.39 -18.02 9.36
C GLN A 150 -14.43 -17.15 8.66
N VAL A 151 -15.60 -17.72 8.43
CA VAL A 151 -16.76 -17.01 7.88
C VAL A 151 -18.00 -17.25 8.73
N GLY A 152 -18.84 -16.23 8.83
CA GLY A 152 -20.15 -16.35 9.43
C GLY A 152 -21.10 -17.16 8.54
N ASN A 153 -21.88 -18.04 9.14
CA ASN A 153 -22.90 -18.77 8.40
C ASN A 153 -24.19 -17.94 8.28
N VAL A 154 -24.40 -17.34 7.10
CA VAL A 154 -25.68 -16.71 6.73
C VAL A 154 -26.50 -17.72 5.94
N VAL A 155 -27.55 -18.25 6.55
CA VAL A 155 -28.45 -19.27 5.98
C VAL A 155 -29.38 -18.64 4.95
N SER A 156 -29.95 -17.48 5.28
CA SER A 156 -30.76 -16.72 4.34
C SER A 156 -30.74 -15.24 4.70
N ILE A 157 -31.09 -14.43 3.70
CA ILE A 157 -31.32 -13.01 3.84
C ILE A 157 -32.78 -12.75 3.46
N GLU A 158 -33.55 -12.22 4.38
CA GLU A 158 -34.99 -11.95 4.25
C GLU A 158 -35.29 -10.53 3.73
N ARG A 159 -34.24 -9.73 3.49
CA ARG A 159 -34.31 -8.38 2.94
C ARG A 159 -33.48 -8.25 1.67
N GLU A 160 -33.84 -7.31 0.82
CA GLU A 160 -33.05 -7.02 -0.37
C GLU A 160 -31.81 -6.21 0.03
N HIS A 161 -30.66 -6.89 0.14
CA HIS A 161 -29.38 -6.23 0.33
C HIS A 161 -28.60 -6.11 -0.96
N LYS A 162 -27.73 -5.11 -1.00
CA LYS A 162 -26.73 -5.03 -2.04
C LYS A 162 -25.48 -5.84 -1.64
N ILE A 163 -25.31 -7.00 -2.29
CA ILE A 163 -24.16 -7.90 -2.11
C ILE A 163 -23.03 -7.43 -3.02
N LEU A 164 -21.89 -7.06 -2.43
CA LEU A 164 -20.74 -6.53 -3.17
C LEU A 164 -19.69 -7.61 -3.48
N ALA A 165 -19.56 -8.59 -2.59
CA ALA A 165 -18.67 -9.72 -2.74
C ALA A 165 -19.30 -10.99 -2.16
N ILE A 166 -18.89 -12.16 -2.67
CA ILE A 166 -19.30 -13.48 -2.19
C ILE A 166 -18.10 -14.35 -1.84
N LEU A 167 -18.34 -15.35 -1.00
CA LEU A 167 -17.42 -16.44 -0.74
C LEU A 167 -17.32 -17.32 -1.98
N ALA A 168 -16.11 -17.52 -2.49
CA ALA A 168 -15.86 -18.36 -3.67
C ALA A 168 -15.42 -19.79 -3.29
N ASN A 169 -15.90 -20.29 -2.14
CA ASN A 169 -15.65 -21.65 -1.64
C ASN A 169 -16.73 -22.66 -2.07
N GLY A 170 -17.52 -22.34 -3.11
CA GLY A 170 -18.64 -23.15 -3.59
C GLY A 170 -19.99 -22.83 -2.95
N SER A 171 -20.02 -22.06 -1.85
CA SER A 171 -21.27 -21.69 -1.17
C SER A 171 -22.05 -20.58 -1.87
N GLY A 172 -21.34 -19.60 -2.46
CA GLY A 172 -21.94 -18.37 -2.96
C GLY A 172 -22.51 -17.46 -1.87
N CYS A 173 -22.28 -17.76 -0.59
CA CYS A 173 -22.73 -16.91 0.51
C CYS A 173 -22.11 -15.50 0.41
N PRO A 174 -22.80 -14.45 0.88
CA PRO A 174 -22.25 -13.10 0.91
C PRO A 174 -20.95 -13.05 1.71
N ALA A 175 -19.97 -12.29 1.23
CA ALA A 175 -18.74 -11.91 1.91
C ALA A 175 -18.82 -10.47 2.45
N LEU A 176 -19.48 -9.60 1.69
CA LEU A 176 -19.71 -8.19 2.00
C LEU A 176 -21.10 -7.78 1.53
N ILE A 177 -21.89 -7.28 2.47
CA ILE A 177 -23.26 -6.80 2.25
C ILE A 177 -23.37 -5.34 2.69
N THR A 178 -24.21 -4.59 1.99
CA THR A 178 -24.51 -3.19 2.31
C THR A 178 -26.01 -2.95 2.36
N GLU A 179 -26.41 -2.06 3.28
CA GLU A 179 -27.81 -1.70 3.52
C GLU A 179 -27.94 -0.23 3.95
N THR A 180 -29.10 0.37 3.68
CA THR A 180 -29.52 1.63 4.28
C THR A 180 -30.62 1.36 5.31
N TYR A 181 -30.39 1.74 6.56
CA TYR A 181 -31.37 1.53 7.62
C TYR A 181 -31.72 2.86 8.30
N GLY A 182 -33.00 3.24 8.22
CA GLY A 182 -33.44 4.58 8.60
C GLY A 182 -32.69 5.64 7.80
N ARG A 183 -31.94 6.51 8.49
CA ARG A 183 -31.06 7.52 7.87
C ARG A 183 -29.60 7.09 7.76
N GLY A 184 -29.24 5.96 8.37
CA GLY A 184 -27.87 5.46 8.43
C GLY A 184 -27.59 4.42 7.35
N ARG A 185 -26.32 4.02 7.28
CA ARG A 185 -25.81 3.05 6.32
C ARG A 185 -25.00 1.98 7.05
N VAL A 186 -25.08 0.75 6.57
CA VAL A 186 -24.42 -0.41 7.16
C VAL A 186 -23.57 -1.11 6.10
N ALA A 187 -22.32 -1.42 6.45
CA ALA A 187 -21.47 -2.34 5.72
C ALA A 187 -21.11 -3.53 6.63
N LEU A 188 -21.53 -4.73 6.25
CA LEU A 188 -21.33 -5.95 7.03
C LEU A 188 -20.44 -6.92 6.26
N PHE A 189 -19.31 -7.26 6.85
CA PHE A 189 -18.45 -8.34 6.41
C PHE A 189 -18.86 -9.62 7.14
N THR A 190 -18.97 -10.71 6.40
CA THR A 190 -19.19 -12.06 6.95
C THR A 190 -17.88 -12.85 7.03
N LEU A 191 -16.75 -12.18 6.75
CA LEU A 191 -15.40 -12.71 6.86
C LEU A 191 -14.80 -12.31 8.20
N SER A 192 -13.98 -13.16 8.81
CA SER A 192 -13.18 -12.79 9.97
C SER A 192 -12.26 -11.60 9.64
N PRO A 193 -12.11 -10.62 10.57
CA PRO A 193 -11.23 -9.47 10.36
C PRO A 193 -9.75 -9.87 10.29
N LYS A 194 -9.41 -11.13 10.60
CA LYS A 194 -8.07 -11.70 10.40
C LYS A 194 -7.59 -11.66 8.96
N ILE A 195 -8.47 -11.44 7.97
CA ILE A 195 -8.03 -11.18 6.58
C ILE A 195 -6.98 -10.06 6.52
N TRP A 196 -7.05 -9.08 7.43
CA TRP A 196 -6.12 -7.94 7.49
C TRP A 196 -4.81 -8.22 8.22
N LEU A 197 -4.62 -9.43 8.75
CA LEU A 197 -3.33 -9.87 9.25
C LEU A 197 -2.48 -10.43 8.09
N SER A 198 -1.20 -10.10 8.07
CA SER A 198 -0.23 -10.52 7.03
C SER A 198 -0.23 -12.03 6.76
N LYS A 199 -0.47 -12.85 7.80
CA LYS A 199 -0.60 -14.30 7.69
C LYS A 199 -1.71 -14.74 6.72
N TYR A 200 -2.82 -14.02 6.65
CA TYR A 200 -4.00 -14.39 5.85
C TYR A 200 -4.03 -13.63 4.54
N PHE A 201 -3.91 -12.31 4.57
CA PHE A 201 -3.75 -11.49 3.38
C PHE A 201 -2.95 -10.24 3.75
N GLY A 202 -3.45 -9.46 4.71
CA GLY A 202 -2.79 -8.26 5.19
C GLY A 202 -3.20 -7.00 4.43
N HIS A 203 -3.00 -5.87 5.08
CA HIS A 203 -3.09 -4.56 4.44
C HIS A 203 -1.97 -4.35 3.41
N GLY A 204 -2.16 -3.44 2.46
CA GLY A 204 -1.28 -3.25 1.30
C GLY A 204 -1.32 -4.40 0.30
N GLY A 205 -2.27 -5.33 0.48
CA GLY A 205 -2.45 -6.52 -0.37
C GLY A 205 -3.46 -6.33 -1.49
N GLY A 206 -4.16 -5.20 -1.54
CA GLY A 206 -5.15 -4.91 -2.58
C GLY A 206 -6.60 -5.13 -2.16
N LEU A 207 -6.89 -5.09 -0.86
CA LEU A 207 -8.26 -5.00 -0.35
C LEU A 207 -8.50 -3.69 0.43
N ASP A 208 -7.46 -2.89 0.65
CA ASP A 208 -7.47 -1.71 1.50
C ASP A 208 -8.52 -0.66 1.09
N ASP A 209 -8.84 -0.57 -0.20
CA ASP A 209 -9.90 0.30 -0.69
C ASP A 209 -11.28 -0.14 -0.24
N ILE A 210 -11.58 -1.44 -0.25
CA ILE A 210 -12.81 -1.98 0.30
C ILE A 210 -12.89 -1.66 1.80
N PHE A 211 -11.78 -1.73 2.53
CA PHE A 211 -11.74 -1.38 3.95
C PHE A 211 -12.09 0.09 4.20
N TRP A 212 -11.31 1.03 3.65
CA TRP A 212 -11.50 2.44 3.97
C TRP A 212 -12.75 3.00 3.30
N LYS A 213 -13.11 2.56 2.07
CA LYS A 213 -14.34 2.98 1.41
C LYS A 213 -15.56 2.48 2.14
N SER A 214 -15.52 1.32 2.81
CA SER A 214 -16.62 0.87 3.67
C SER A 214 -16.88 1.87 4.80
N ILE A 215 -15.83 2.33 5.49
CA ILE A 215 -15.93 3.34 6.55
C ILE A 215 -16.46 4.67 5.99
N VAL A 216 -15.84 5.16 4.91
CA VAL A 216 -16.22 6.46 4.30
C VAL A 216 -17.64 6.40 3.76
N TRP A 217 -18.05 5.28 3.16
CA TRP A 217 -19.40 5.11 2.64
C TRP A 217 -20.42 5.11 3.76
N VAL A 218 -20.22 4.42 4.88
CA VAL A 218 -21.23 4.40 5.94
C VAL A 218 -21.29 5.70 6.74
N ALA A 219 -20.19 6.45 6.83
CA ALA A 219 -20.08 7.62 7.69
C ALA A 219 -21.18 8.67 7.50
N LYS A 220 -21.74 9.12 8.63
CA LYS A 220 -22.49 10.36 8.71
C LYS A 220 -21.61 11.51 8.23
N LYS A 221 -22.17 12.42 7.43
CA LYS A 221 -21.42 13.52 6.82
C LYS A 221 -21.66 14.83 7.58
N PRO A 222 -20.64 15.71 7.68
CA PRO A 222 -19.28 15.58 7.14
C PRO A 222 -18.41 14.57 7.91
N PHE A 223 -17.49 13.91 7.21
CA PHE A 223 -16.47 13.01 7.78
C PHE A 223 -15.10 13.42 7.22
N VAL A 224 -14.07 13.44 8.06
CA VAL A 224 -12.73 13.92 7.71
C VAL A 224 -11.72 12.78 7.70
N MET A 225 -10.77 12.86 6.76
CA MET A 225 -9.62 11.97 6.68
C MET A 225 -8.41 12.75 6.15
N LEU A 226 -7.21 12.37 6.58
CA LEU A 226 -5.95 12.92 6.09
C LEU A 226 -5.24 11.87 5.22
N ALA A 227 -5.81 11.61 4.05
CA ALA A 227 -5.28 10.65 3.09
C ALA A 227 -4.28 11.28 2.13
N MET A 228 -3.36 10.46 1.60
CA MET A 228 -2.47 10.88 0.52
C MET A 228 -3.29 11.13 -0.75
N PRO A 229 -3.07 12.25 -1.48
CA PRO A 229 -3.69 12.45 -2.78
C PRO A 229 -3.23 11.36 -3.77
N PRO A 230 -4.09 10.94 -4.71
CA PRO A 230 -3.69 10.00 -5.75
C PRO A 230 -2.64 10.66 -6.63
N PHE A 231 -1.43 10.13 -6.58
CA PHE A 231 -0.28 10.63 -7.32
C PHE A 231 0.56 9.44 -7.78
N VAL A 232 1.05 9.52 -9.02
CA VAL A 232 1.90 8.50 -9.63
C VAL A 232 3.14 9.19 -10.19
N THR A 233 4.30 8.61 -9.90
CA THR A 233 5.57 8.96 -10.52
C THR A 233 6.31 7.69 -10.93
N ILE A 234 7.47 7.86 -11.53
CA ILE A 234 8.34 6.79 -11.98
C ILE A 234 9.79 7.10 -11.64
N ARG A 235 10.50 6.07 -11.21
CA ARG A 235 11.94 6.09 -10.95
C ARG A 235 12.63 5.23 -11.99
N ILE A 236 13.65 5.80 -12.65
CA ILE A 236 14.49 5.09 -13.61
C ILE A 236 15.89 4.99 -13.05
N ASP A 237 16.32 3.76 -12.76
CA ASP A 237 17.64 3.47 -12.20
C ASP A 237 18.67 3.18 -13.32
N ASP A 238 19.95 3.19 -12.97
CA ASP A 238 21.10 2.89 -13.85
C ASP A 238 21.23 3.77 -15.11
N CYS A 239 20.76 5.02 -15.06
CA CYS A 239 20.70 5.88 -16.24
C CYS A 239 22.10 6.32 -16.71
N SER A 240 22.41 6.01 -17.97
CA SER A 240 23.64 6.37 -18.68
C SER A 240 23.39 7.22 -19.94
N GLY A 241 22.13 7.52 -20.27
CA GLY A 241 21.73 8.39 -21.38
C GLY A 241 21.37 7.65 -22.66
N ALA A 242 20.84 6.42 -22.53
CA ALA A 242 20.32 5.67 -23.66
C ALA A 242 19.29 6.49 -24.45
N ASN A 243 19.35 6.39 -25.78
CA ASN A 243 18.48 7.13 -26.69
C ASN A 243 18.39 8.64 -26.40
N ASN A 244 19.48 9.24 -25.91
CA ASN A 244 19.54 10.67 -25.59
C ASN A 244 18.40 11.11 -24.64
N PHE A 245 17.98 10.25 -23.71
CA PHE A 245 16.88 10.50 -22.77
C PHE A 245 15.52 10.83 -23.42
N GLU A 246 15.30 10.45 -24.69
CA GLU A 246 14.01 10.71 -25.37
C GLU A 246 12.81 10.12 -24.60
N TRP A 247 13.03 8.98 -23.95
CA TRP A 247 12.06 8.31 -23.09
C TRP A 247 11.52 9.20 -21.95
N VAL A 248 12.26 10.21 -21.49
CA VAL A 248 11.80 11.21 -20.50
C VAL A 248 10.65 12.04 -21.07
N ARG A 249 10.77 12.50 -22.31
CA ARG A 249 9.75 13.34 -22.94
C ARG A 249 8.47 12.55 -23.19
N ILE A 250 8.60 11.28 -23.53
CA ILE A 250 7.47 10.36 -23.68
C ILE A 250 6.79 10.16 -22.33
N LEU A 251 7.55 9.94 -21.24
CA LEU A 251 6.98 9.89 -19.89
C LEU A 251 6.20 11.16 -19.54
N ASN A 252 6.73 12.35 -19.83
CA ASN A 252 6.03 13.60 -19.55
C ASN A 252 4.75 13.78 -20.37
N LYS A 253 4.70 13.29 -21.63
CA LYS A 253 3.47 13.27 -22.44
C LYS A 253 2.36 12.49 -21.75
N HIS A 254 2.71 11.47 -20.97
CA HIS A 254 1.80 10.66 -20.15
C HIS A 254 1.65 11.17 -18.71
N GLY A 255 2.11 12.39 -18.41
CA GLY A 255 1.93 13.03 -17.10
C GLY A 255 2.90 12.57 -16.01
N PHE A 256 3.88 11.71 -16.32
CA PHE A 256 4.91 11.31 -15.36
C PHE A 256 5.99 12.39 -15.25
N MET A 257 6.40 12.67 -14.02
CA MET A 257 7.62 13.42 -13.71
C MET A 257 8.68 12.45 -13.20
N PRO A 258 9.63 11.98 -14.04
CA PRO A 258 10.55 10.94 -13.63
C PRO A 258 11.64 11.43 -12.65
N HIS A 259 11.99 10.55 -11.71
CA HIS A 259 13.24 10.61 -10.99
C HIS A 259 14.29 9.75 -11.71
N VAL A 260 15.36 10.39 -12.17
CA VAL A 260 16.40 9.78 -13.01
C VAL A 260 17.67 9.58 -12.18
N SER A 261 17.97 8.33 -11.83
CA SER A 261 19.14 7.95 -11.02
C SER A 261 20.33 7.67 -11.95
N LEU A 262 21.33 8.55 -11.96
CA LEU A 262 22.42 8.56 -12.95
C LEU A 262 23.65 7.75 -12.53
N PHE A 263 24.25 7.04 -13.49
CA PHE A 263 25.66 6.67 -13.46
C PHE A 263 26.50 7.81 -14.01
N THR A 264 27.04 8.61 -13.09
CA THR A 264 27.63 9.92 -13.41
C THR A 264 28.87 9.85 -14.31
N ASP A 265 29.70 8.81 -14.21
CA ASP A 265 30.89 8.63 -15.07
C ASP A 265 30.51 8.18 -16.50
N ASN A 266 29.27 7.71 -16.72
CA ASN A 266 28.80 7.28 -18.04
C ASN A 266 28.18 8.41 -18.88
N ILE A 267 27.96 9.59 -18.30
CA ILE A 267 27.29 10.70 -18.96
C ILE A 267 28.27 11.45 -19.88
N SER A 268 27.99 11.43 -21.19
CA SER A 268 28.73 12.21 -22.17
C SER A 268 28.45 13.72 -22.06
N ASP A 269 29.31 14.57 -22.62
CA ASP A 269 29.07 16.02 -22.66
C ASP A 269 27.77 16.39 -23.41
N ASN A 270 27.34 15.58 -24.39
CA ASN A 270 26.04 15.76 -25.04
C ASN A 270 24.90 15.37 -24.10
N GLY A 271 25.02 14.23 -23.41
CA GLY A 271 24.06 13.79 -22.40
C GLY A 271 23.87 14.83 -21.28
N ALA A 272 24.96 15.44 -20.82
CA ALA A 272 24.93 16.51 -19.83
C ALA A 272 24.15 17.75 -20.29
N LYS A 273 24.28 18.15 -21.57
CA LYS A 273 23.47 19.23 -22.14
C LYS A 273 21.98 18.88 -22.15
N ILE A 274 21.64 17.65 -22.52
CA ILE A 274 20.25 17.19 -22.52
C ILE A 274 19.68 17.15 -21.10
N ILE A 275 20.45 16.66 -20.13
CA ILE A 275 20.08 16.67 -18.70
C ILE A 275 19.77 18.10 -18.25
N LYS A 276 20.61 19.07 -18.61
CA LYS A 276 20.38 20.49 -18.31
C LYS A 276 19.09 21.01 -18.94
N ASP A 277 18.85 20.71 -20.22
CA ASP A 277 17.63 21.13 -20.92
C ASP A 277 16.37 20.55 -20.28
N LEU A 278 16.39 19.27 -19.88
CA LEU A 278 15.30 18.61 -19.18
C LEU A 278 15.09 19.17 -17.77
N TYR A 279 16.18 19.44 -17.05
CA TYR A 279 16.16 20.04 -15.71
C TYR A 279 15.57 21.45 -15.72
N ASP A 280 16.03 22.32 -16.63
CA ASP A 280 15.53 23.70 -16.75
C ASP A 280 14.06 23.77 -17.13
N ALA A 281 13.62 22.83 -17.97
CA ALA A 281 12.23 22.69 -18.35
C ALA A 281 11.36 22.09 -17.24
N GLY A 282 11.94 21.65 -16.12
CA GLY A 282 11.24 21.00 -15.02
C GLY A 282 10.61 19.67 -15.44
N LEU A 283 11.25 18.93 -16.35
CA LEU A 283 10.74 17.70 -16.96
C LEU A 283 11.27 16.42 -16.31
N ALA A 284 12.28 16.52 -15.46
CA ALA A 284 12.83 15.41 -14.68
C ALA A 284 13.61 15.93 -13.47
N GLU A 285 13.70 15.09 -12.44
CA GLU A 285 14.67 15.26 -11.37
C GLU A 285 15.85 14.30 -11.55
N PHE A 286 17.05 14.72 -11.18
CA PHE A 286 18.27 13.92 -11.35
C PHE A 286 18.97 13.68 -10.03
N SER A 287 19.38 12.44 -9.76
CA SER A 287 20.19 12.07 -8.59
C SER A 287 21.44 11.30 -9.02
N ALA A 288 22.48 11.33 -8.19
CA ALA A 288 23.66 10.50 -8.39
C ALA A 288 23.40 9.11 -7.79
N HIS A 289 23.27 8.09 -8.64
CA HIS A 289 22.99 6.71 -8.25
C HIS A 289 24.26 5.98 -7.82
N ALA A 290 25.26 6.04 -8.70
CA ALA A 290 26.64 5.61 -8.50
C ALA A 290 27.54 6.37 -9.50
N PHE A 291 28.85 6.14 -9.46
CA PHE A 291 29.73 6.62 -10.54
C PHE A 291 29.53 5.75 -11.78
N THR A 292 29.59 4.43 -11.60
CA THR A 292 29.27 3.41 -12.60
C THR A 292 28.60 2.23 -11.91
N TRP A 293 28.13 1.24 -12.66
CA TRP A 293 27.64 -0.03 -12.12
C TRP A 293 28.61 -0.67 -11.10
N THR A 294 29.93 -0.57 -11.34
CA THR A 294 30.96 -1.21 -10.51
C THR A 294 31.58 -0.29 -9.46
N LYS A 295 31.20 0.99 -9.43
CA LYS A 295 31.85 2.01 -8.60
C LYS A 295 30.80 2.83 -7.86
N GLN A 296 30.55 2.42 -6.62
CA GLN A 296 29.56 3.01 -5.71
C GLN A 296 30.01 4.33 -5.09
N ILE A 297 29.04 5.17 -4.71
CA ILE A 297 29.30 6.45 -4.03
C ILE A 297 29.17 6.30 -2.50
N TYR A 298 28.11 5.62 -2.05
CA TYR A 298 27.64 5.71 -0.67
C TYR A 298 28.04 4.52 0.21
N TRP A 299 28.49 3.43 -0.39
CA TRP A 299 28.88 2.20 0.29
C TRP A 299 30.00 1.49 -0.49
N LYS A 300 30.91 0.82 0.19
CA LYS A 300 31.99 0.07 -0.46
C LYS A 300 31.69 -1.43 -0.41
N PRO A 301 31.17 -2.03 -1.50
CA PRO A 301 30.90 -3.45 -1.52
C PRO A 301 32.22 -4.25 -1.49
N LYS A 302 32.14 -5.52 -1.07
CA LYS A 302 33.29 -6.44 -1.06
C LYS A 302 33.95 -6.56 -2.43
N SER A 303 33.15 -6.57 -3.49
CA SER A 303 33.63 -6.44 -4.87
C SER A 303 32.51 -5.88 -5.76
N PRO A 304 32.80 -5.46 -7.01
CA PRO A 304 31.80 -4.94 -7.93
C PRO A 304 30.62 -5.87 -8.27
N ILE A 305 30.72 -7.16 -7.96
CA ILE A 305 29.68 -8.17 -8.21
C ILE A 305 29.27 -8.93 -6.94
N ASP A 306 29.85 -8.57 -5.79
CA ASP A 306 29.59 -9.23 -4.50
C ASP A 306 29.21 -8.18 -3.46
N HIS A 307 27.89 -8.00 -3.33
CA HIS A 307 27.24 -7.11 -2.37
C HIS A 307 26.71 -7.88 -1.16
N SER A 308 27.21 -9.09 -0.89
CA SER A 308 26.86 -9.83 0.33
C SER A 308 27.50 -9.24 1.58
N ARG A 309 28.57 -8.46 1.40
CA ARG A 309 29.35 -7.78 2.44
C ARG A 309 29.90 -6.48 1.89
N GLY A 310 30.36 -5.62 2.78
CA GLY A 310 31.08 -4.40 2.43
C GLY A 310 31.58 -3.69 3.67
N GLU A 311 32.09 -2.49 3.46
CA GLU A 311 32.52 -1.59 4.51
C GLU A 311 32.07 -0.16 4.19
N GLU A 312 32.06 0.68 5.22
CA GLU A 312 31.84 2.11 5.01
C GLU A 312 33.08 2.74 4.38
N TYR A 313 32.88 3.66 3.44
CA TYR A 313 33.98 4.52 3.00
C TYR A 313 34.48 5.38 4.16
N SER A 314 35.77 5.71 4.14
CA SER A 314 36.33 6.71 5.04
C SER A 314 35.77 8.10 4.72
N GLU A 315 35.80 9.02 5.70
CA GLU A 315 35.38 10.41 5.50
C GLU A 315 36.19 11.11 4.39
N ASP A 316 37.48 10.81 4.26
CA ASP A 316 38.34 11.38 3.20
C ASP A 316 37.98 10.86 1.80
N GLU A 317 37.54 9.60 1.68
CA GLU A 317 37.00 9.06 0.43
C GLU A 317 35.67 9.75 0.08
N LEU A 318 34.74 9.81 1.03
CA LEU A 318 33.44 10.43 0.83
C LEU A 318 33.58 11.91 0.47
N LYS A 319 34.43 12.66 1.17
CA LYS A 319 34.70 14.06 0.85
C LYS A 319 35.11 14.25 -0.60
N ARG A 320 36.06 13.44 -1.09
CA ARG A 320 36.48 13.47 -2.50
C ARG A 320 35.34 13.11 -3.45
N PHE A 321 34.55 12.10 -3.13
CA PHE A 321 33.42 11.69 -3.97
C PHE A 321 32.36 12.78 -4.07
N PHE A 322 31.99 13.39 -2.95
CA PHE A 322 31.01 14.47 -2.93
C PHE A 322 31.55 15.76 -3.59
N GLU A 323 32.85 16.07 -3.47
CA GLU A 323 33.49 17.15 -4.25
C GLU A 323 33.38 16.91 -5.77
N ILE A 324 33.54 15.66 -6.22
CA ILE A 324 33.33 15.30 -7.64
C ILE A 324 31.86 15.53 -8.03
N LEU A 325 30.91 15.07 -7.23
CA LEU A 325 29.48 15.24 -7.51
C LEU A 325 29.06 16.72 -7.53
N ASP A 326 29.58 17.54 -6.62
CA ASP A 326 29.31 18.98 -6.58
C ASP A 326 29.89 19.67 -7.81
N SER A 327 31.11 19.30 -8.21
CA SER A 327 31.73 19.81 -9.45
C SER A 327 30.93 19.41 -10.69
N LEU A 328 30.39 18.19 -10.74
CA LEU A 328 29.57 17.73 -11.86
C LEU A 328 28.25 18.47 -11.93
N ALA A 329 27.53 18.61 -10.81
CA ALA A 329 26.30 19.40 -10.76
C ALA A 329 26.55 20.85 -11.21
N CYS A 330 27.64 21.47 -10.77
CA CYS A 330 28.04 22.80 -11.21
C CYS A 330 28.33 22.85 -12.72
N LYS A 331 29.12 21.88 -13.25
CA LYS A 331 29.44 21.79 -14.68
C LYS A 331 28.20 21.61 -15.54
N TRP A 332 27.26 20.76 -15.11
CA TRP A 332 26.02 20.48 -15.85
C TRP A 332 24.98 21.59 -15.63
N GLY A 333 25.16 22.45 -14.63
CA GLY A 333 24.24 23.53 -14.30
C GLY A 333 22.94 23.04 -13.66
N ILE A 334 22.99 21.94 -12.92
CA ILE A 334 21.82 21.36 -12.24
C ILE A 334 22.02 21.37 -10.73
N LYS A 335 20.94 21.11 -9.99
CA LYS A 335 21.00 20.74 -8.57
C LYS A 335 20.57 19.29 -8.43
N TRP A 336 21.31 18.50 -7.65
CA TRP A 336 20.90 17.15 -7.28
C TRP A 336 19.53 17.15 -6.59
N SER A 337 18.70 16.15 -6.92
CA SER A 337 17.41 15.92 -6.28
C SER A 337 17.58 15.73 -4.78
N LYS A 338 16.54 16.10 -4.01
CA LYS A 338 16.46 15.83 -2.57
C LYS A 338 16.13 14.36 -2.27
N VAL A 339 15.78 13.59 -3.30
CA VAL A 339 15.49 12.16 -3.23
C VAL A 339 16.77 11.40 -3.59
N LEU A 340 17.18 10.51 -2.70
CA LEU A 340 18.28 9.59 -2.92
C LEU A 340 17.74 8.22 -3.31
N THR A 341 18.26 7.72 -4.43
CA THR A 341 18.22 6.32 -4.79
C THR A 341 19.65 5.85 -4.93
N ALA A 342 20.23 5.28 -3.87
CA ALA A 342 21.56 4.69 -3.94
C ALA A 342 21.49 3.40 -4.77
N HIS A 343 22.53 3.10 -5.53
CA HIS A 343 22.62 1.83 -6.23
C HIS A 343 22.63 0.67 -5.23
N PHE A 344 21.79 -0.33 -5.51
CA PHE A 344 21.41 -1.39 -4.57
C PHE A 344 20.85 -0.91 -3.20
N GLY A 345 20.48 0.37 -3.06
CA GLY A 345 20.02 0.93 -1.79
C GLY A 345 21.09 1.07 -0.71
N GLU A 346 22.36 0.75 -1.00
CA GLU A 346 23.43 0.66 -0.01
C GLU A 346 23.98 2.04 0.35
N VAL A 347 23.89 2.41 1.63
CA VAL A 347 24.38 3.68 2.16
C VAL A 347 25.04 3.46 3.51
N GLY A 348 26.33 3.79 3.64
CA GLY A 348 27.06 3.75 4.91
C GLY A 348 26.72 4.92 5.84
N LYS A 349 26.90 4.74 7.15
CA LYS A 349 26.60 5.78 8.15
C LYS A 349 27.50 7.01 8.02
N ASN A 350 28.76 6.82 7.60
CA ASN A 350 29.69 7.91 7.33
C ASN A 350 29.23 8.85 6.20
N ALA A 351 28.35 8.38 5.29
CA ALA A 351 27.83 9.21 4.20
C ALA A 351 26.71 10.17 4.62
N LEU A 352 26.09 9.98 5.80
CA LEU A 352 24.86 10.67 6.18
C LEU A 352 25.05 12.18 6.34
N SER A 353 26.15 12.63 6.94
CA SER A 353 26.45 14.06 7.11
C SER A 353 26.58 14.77 5.77
N PHE A 354 27.25 14.14 4.79
CA PHE A 354 27.42 14.67 3.45
C PHE A 354 26.09 14.77 2.68
N LEU A 355 25.20 13.80 2.86
CA LEU A 355 23.85 13.81 2.30
C LEU A 355 23.01 14.95 2.89
N ILE A 356 23.03 15.11 4.23
CA ILE A 356 22.29 16.17 4.94
C ILE A 356 22.79 17.56 4.50
N GLU A 357 24.10 17.77 4.41
CA GLU A 357 24.71 19.03 3.97
C GLU A 357 24.21 19.47 2.58
N ARG A 358 23.94 18.51 1.69
CA ARG A 358 23.44 18.74 0.33
C ARG A 358 21.91 18.81 0.23
N GLY A 359 21.23 18.69 1.37
CA GLY A 359 19.77 18.80 1.46
C GLY A 359 19.02 17.58 0.96
N ILE A 360 19.67 16.40 0.93
CA ILE A 360 18.98 15.13 0.73
C ILE A 360 18.08 14.88 1.93
N THR A 361 16.80 14.58 1.67
CA THR A 361 15.78 14.40 2.72
C THR A 361 14.99 13.11 2.53
N TYR A 362 14.83 12.66 1.29
CA TYR A 362 13.98 11.52 0.97
C TYR A 362 14.81 10.33 0.51
N LEU A 363 14.43 9.13 0.94
CA LEU A 363 15.01 7.87 0.49
C LEU A 363 13.96 7.12 -0.33
N ALA A 364 14.28 6.80 -1.59
CA ALA A 364 13.38 6.05 -2.47
C ALA A 364 13.42 4.52 -2.23
N MET A 365 14.23 4.07 -1.28
CA MET A 365 14.38 2.66 -0.91
C MET A 365 14.39 2.52 0.62
N PRO A 366 13.73 1.49 1.18
CA PRO A 366 13.66 1.28 2.63
C PRO A 366 14.88 0.47 3.10
N TYR A 367 16.10 1.01 2.96
CA TYR A 367 17.33 0.36 3.47
C TYR A 367 17.85 1.05 4.72
N ALA A 368 18.30 0.25 5.69
CA ALA A 368 19.02 0.67 6.86
C ALA A 368 20.46 1.04 6.50
N PHE A 369 21.01 2.00 7.23
CA PHE A 369 22.37 2.48 6.97
C PHE A 369 23.44 1.52 7.48
N GLY A 370 24.44 1.27 6.64
CA GLY A 370 25.56 0.35 6.89
C GLY A 370 25.20 -1.12 6.66
N ILE A 371 24.06 -1.40 6.01
CA ILE A 371 23.61 -2.75 5.68
C ILE A 371 23.86 -3.01 4.18
N PRO A 372 24.50 -4.14 3.82
CA PRO A 372 24.71 -4.50 2.42
C PRO A 372 23.43 -5.03 1.76
N TYR A 373 23.36 -4.97 0.43
CA TYR A 373 22.16 -5.31 -0.35
C TYR A 373 21.60 -6.71 -0.10
N GLY A 374 22.49 -7.67 0.16
CA GLY A 374 22.14 -9.08 0.37
C GLY A 374 21.43 -9.39 1.69
N GLU A 375 21.33 -8.41 2.59
CA GLU A 375 20.68 -8.56 3.89
C GLU A 375 19.25 -7.99 3.87
N SER A 376 18.50 -8.20 4.96
CA SER A 376 17.13 -7.68 5.07
C SER A 376 17.14 -6.14 5.05
N PRO A 377 16.44 -5.45 4.13
CA PRO A 377 16.63 -4.03 3.88
C PRO A 377 16.66 -3.15 5.13
N LEU A 378 15.73 -3.32 6.09
CA LEU A 378 15.68 -2.48 7.30
C LEU A 378 16.28 -3.13 8.57
N GLU A 379 16.56 -4.44 8.56
CA GLU A 379 17.01 -5.24 9.74
C GLU A 379 16.34 -4.90 11.09
N LEU A 380 15.09 -4.46 11.10
CA LEU A 380 14.44 -4.06 12.33
C LEU A 380 13.88 -5.27 13.08
N ARG A 381 13.92 -5.18 14.42
CA ARG A 381 13.12 -6.06 15.27
C ARG A 381 11.63 -5.90 14.96
N GLU A 382 10.87 -6.97 15.17
CA GLU A 382 9.44 -7.04 14.86
C GLU A 382 8.66 -5.86 15.49
N GLU A 383 8.99 -5.45 16.72
CA GLU A 383 8.27 -4.35 17.39
C GLU A 383 8.50 -2.98 16.73
N LYS A 384 9.68 -2.78 16.10
CA LYS A 384 9.98 -1.57 15.33
C LYS A 384 9.32 -1.64 13.95
N MET A 385 9.36 -2.79 13.29
CA MET A 385 8.66 -3.01 12.01
C MET A 385 7.18 -2.65 12.11
N LYS A 386 6.49 -3.15 13.14
CA LYS A 386 5.05 -2.90 13.38
C LYS A 386 4.66 -1.43 13.55
N ARG A 387 5.62 -0.53 13.74
CA ARG A 387 5.40 0.91 13.88
C ARG A 387 5.58 1.68 12.57
N LEU A 388 6.21 1.07 11.56
CA LEU A 388 6.40 1.71 10.27
C LEU A 388 5.06 1.89 9.56
N LYS A 389 4.92 3.03 8.89
CA LYS A 389 3.80 3.31 8.02
C LYS A 389 4.13 3.01 6.55
N PRO A 390 3.14 2.60 5.75
CA PRO A 390 1.86 2.03 6.18
C PRO A 390 2.04 0.60 6.73
N PHE A 391 1.09 0.16 7.57
CA PHE A 391 0.85 -1.26 7.91
C PHE A 391 2.08 -2.10 8.35
N GLY A 392 3.02 -1.50 9.08
CA GLY A 392 4.24 -2.19 9.50
C GLY A 392 5.23 -2.47 8.36
N GLY A 393 5.16 -1.69 7.27
CA GLY A 393 5.99 -1.82 6.08
C GLY A 393 5.39 -2.68 4.96
N GLN A 394 4.22 -3.29 5.18
CA GLN A 394 3.51 -4.02 4.13
C GLN A 394 2.90 -3.00 3.14
N GLY A 395 3.14 -3.18 1.83
CA GLY A 395 2.81 -2.15 0.82
C GLY A 395 3.85 -1.03 0.67
N GLY A 396 5.02 -1.16 1.31
CA GLY A 396 6.12 -0.19 1.28
C GLY A 396 6.25 0.63 2.56
N VAL A 397 7.13 1.62 2.53
CA VAL A 397 7.43 2.47 3.69
C VAL A 397 7.32 3.94 3.31
N ILE A 398 6.48 4.65 4.07
CA ILE A 398 6.20 6.08 3.97
C ILE A 398 6.27 6.64 5.38
N ASP A 399 7.49 6.76 5.89
CA ASP A 399 7.74 7.16 7.27
C ASP A 399 9.16 7.71 7.44
N ARG A 400 9.42 8.31 8.60
CA ARG A 400 10.78 8.69 9.00
C ARG A 400 11.65 7.44 9.12
N HIS A 401 12.90 7.55 8.68
CA HIS A 401 13.84 6.45 8.79
C HIS A 401 14.05 6.08 10.27
N PRO A 402 13.92 4.80 10.65
CA PRO A 402 13.82 4.37 12.06
C PRO A 402 15.07 4.67 12.90
N ASP A 403 16.25 4.69 12.26
CA ASP A 403 17.51 4.98 12.95
C ASP A 403 17.99 6.43 12.77
N ASN A 404 17.36 7.21 11.89
CA ASN A 404 17.73 8.61 11.68
C ASN A 404 16.54 9.41 11.11
N SER A 405 15.85 10.14 11.99
CA SER A 405 14.64 10.89 11.63
C SER A 405 14.87 12.10 10.72
N GLU A 406 16.11 12.49 10.41
CA GLU A 406 16.36 13.52 9.38
C GLU A 406 15.91 13.03 8.00
N PHE A 407 16.01 11.73 7.75
CA PHE A 407 15.58 11.11 6.50
C PHE A 407 14.13 10.62 6.56
N PHE A 408 13.44 10.74 5.43
CA PHE A 408 12.09 10.23 5.23
C PHE A 408 12.09 9.20 4.11
N ILE A 409 11.67 7.97 4.40
CA ILE A 409 11.53 6.92 3.40
C ILE A 409 10.22 7.16 2.65
N ALA A 410 10.31 7.25 1.33
CA ALA A 410 9.20 7.46 0.40
C ALA A 410 9.23 6.35 -0.65
N ALA A 411 9.03 5.11 -0.20
CA ALA A 411 9.18 3.90 -0.99
C ALA A 411 7.90 3.05 -0.93
N PRO A 412 6.79 3.51 -1.54
CA PRO A 412 5.62 2.67 -1.75
C PRO A 412 6.06 1.51 -2.64
N SER A 413 5.59 0.31 -2.33
CA SER A 413 6.13 -0.84 -3.01
C SER A 413 5.25 -2.07 -2.88
N TYR A 414 5.49 -2.99 -3.78
CA TYR A 414 4.85 -4.29 -3.79
C TYR A 414 5.87 -5.42 -3.66
N TRP A 415 7.03 -5.14 -3.02
CA TRP A 415 8.03 -6.17 -2.70
C TRP A 415 7.53 -7.11 -1.59
N ASN A 416 6.63 -6.63 -0.72
CA ASN A 416 6.06 -7.38 0.39
C ASN A 416 4.53 -7.53 0.24
N ILE A 417 4.11 -8.13 -0.88
CA ILE A 417 2.70 -8.46 -1.16
C ILE A 417 2.32 -9.84 -0.60
N PRO A 418 1.01 -10.12 -0.43
CA PRO A 418 0.55 -11.45 -0.03
C PRO A 418 1.09 -12.54 -0.96
N LYS A 419 1.40 -13.73 -0.43
CA LYS A 419 1.90 -14.87 -1.23
C LYS A 419 0.94 -15.26 -2.35
N SER A 420 -0.36 -15.17 -2.13
CA SER A 420 -1.38 -15.40 -3.17
C SER A 420 -1.27 -14.42 -4.33
N MET A 421 -0.96 -13.16 -4.05
CA MET A 421 -0.71 -12.13 -5.06
C MET A 421 0.62 -12.36 -5.76
N LEU A 422 1.66 -12.75 -5.01
CA LEU A 422 2.95 -13.12 -5.60
C LEU A 422 2.79 -14.29 -6.59
N GLN A 423 2.03 -15.32 -6.21
CA GLN A 423 1.74 -16.46 -7.10
C GLN A 423 1.00 -16.02 -8.35
N LEU A 424 0.01 -15.12 -8.24
CA LEU A 424 -0.68 -14.55 -9.40
C LEU A 424 0.30 -13.85 -10.37
N LEU A 425 1.26 -13.10 -9.84
CA LEU A 425 2.28 -12.42 -10.66
C LEU A 425 3.21 -13.44 -11.35
N VAL A 426 3.63 -14.49 -10.64
CA VAL A 426 4.43 -15.60 -11.20
C VAL A 426 3.64 -16.33 -12.30
N ASP A 427 2.39 -16.70 -12.04
CA ASP A 427 1.53 -17.42 -12.99
C ASP A 427 1.27 -16.61 -14.27
N LYS A 428 1.24 -15.28 -14.16
CA LYS A 428 1.15 -14.37 -15.31
C LYS A 428 2.46 -14.19 -16.05
N GLY A 429 3.59 -14.61 -15.47
CA GLY A 429 4.92 -14.46 -16.06
C GLY A 429 5.47 -13.02 -16.00
N VAL A 430 4.95 -12.15 -15.12
CA VAL A 430 5.50 -10.79 -14.96
C VAL A 430 6.70 -10.75 -14.01
N ILE A 431 6.89 -11.80 -13.22
CA ILE A 431 8.04 -12.00 -12.33
C ILE A 431 8.48 -13.46 -12.37
N THR A 432 9.76 -13.69 -12.06
CA THR A 432 10.31 -15.02 -11.80
C THR A 432 10.85 -15.10 -10.36
N PRO A 433 11.05 -16.30 -9.78
CA PRO A 433 11.65 -16.42 -8.45
C PRO A 433 13.06 -15.83 -8.32
N GLN A 434 13.75 -15.62 -9.45
CA GLN A 434 15.09 -15.01 -9.53
C GLN A 434 15.06 -13.56 -10.06
N GLY A 435 13.87 -13.06 -10.45
CA GLY A 435 13.68 -11.75 -11.07
C GLY A 435 13.47 -10.63 -10.04
N GLN A 436 13.45 -9.39 -10.52
CA GLN A 436 13.15 -8.24 -9.69
C GLN A 436 11.65 -7.97 -9.66
N ILE A 437 11.04 -8.12 -8.49
CA ILE A 437 9.59 -7.89 -8.33
C ILE A 437 9.26 -6.42 -8.61
N TYR A 438 10.05 -5.45 -8.16
CA TYR A 438 9.68 -4.04 -8.27
C TYR A 438 9.87 -3.43 -9.67
N ASP A 439 10.59 -4.09 -10.58
CA ASP A 439 10.83 -3.57 -11.92
C ASP A 439 9.81 -4.14 -12.91
N PHE A 440 8.91 -3.28 -13.40
CA PHE A 440 7.81 -3.73 -14.24
C PHE A 440 8.23 -4.16 -15.66
N LEU A 441 9.46 -3.84 -16.10
CA LEU A 441 10.04 -4.23 -17.39
C LEU A 441 11.02 -5.41 -17.30
N TRP A 442 11.39 -5.84 -16.09
CA TRP A 442 12.48 -6.81 -15.90
C TRP A 442 12.24 -8.12 -16.64
N GLU A 443 11.10 -8.77 -16.45
CA GLU A 443 10.75 -10.00 -17.18
C GLU A 443 9.98 -9.71 -18.48
N THR A 444 9.29 -8.57 -18.54
CA THR A 444 8.31 -8.25 -19.59
C THR A 444 8.89 -7.49 -20.78
N ALA A 445 10.15 -7.04 -20.69
CA ALA A 445 10.87 -6.41 -21.81
C ALA A 445 12.26 -7.02 -22.03
N ARG A 446 13.01 -7.32 -20.97
CA ARG A 446 14.41 -7.78 -21.08
C ARG A 446 14.54 -9.16 -21.74
N VAL A 447 13.60 -10.07 -21.45
CA VAL A 447 13.61 -11.45 -21.96
C VAL A 447 12.77 -11.57 -23.23
N LYS A 448 11.66 -10.84 -23.29
CA LYS A 448 10.73 -10.76 -24.42
C LYS A 448 10.04 -9.42 -24.35
N VAL A 449 10.02 -8.64 -25.43
CA VAL A 449 9.22 -7.40 -25.50
C VAL A 449 7.74 -7.74 -25.55
N ASP A 450 7.03 -7.58 -24.44
CA ASP A 450 5.59 -7.85 -24.30
C ASP A 450 4.87 -6.63 -23.70
N ILE A 451 4.46 -5.71 -24.59
CA ILE A 451 3.90 -4.41 -24.22
C ILE A 451 2.62 -4.53 -23.39
N GLU A 452 1.73 -5.47 -23.73
CA GLU A 452 0.48 -5.66 -23.00
C GLU A 452 0.74 -6.19 -21.59
N LEU A 453 1.68 -7.13 -21.45
CA LEU A 453 2.04 -7.69 -20.16
C LEU A 453 2.76 -6.67 -19.27
N ALA A 454 3.68 -5.89 -19.84
CA ALA A 454 4.38 -4.80 -19.15
C ALA A 454 3.40 -3.70 -18.68
N ALA A 455 2.49 -3.26 -19.55
CA ALA A 455 1.48 -2.27 -19.21
C ALA A 455 0.50 -2.77 -18.14
N TRP A 456 0.11 -4.05 -18.20
CA TRP A 456 -0.69 -4.67 -17.14
C TRP A 456 0.05 -4.64 -15.80
N TYR A 457 1.35 -4.94 -15.79
CA TYR A 457 2.12 -4.99 -14.56
C TYR A 457 2.33 -3.60 -13.93
N ALA A 458 2.65 -2.60 -14.74
CA ALA A 458 2.71 -1.21 -14.29
C ALA A 458 1.36 -0.75 -13.72
N ALA A 459 0.25 -1.03 -14.43
CA ALA A 459 -1.09 -0.70 -13.95
C ALA A 459 -1.44 -1.43 -12.65
N PHE A 460 -1.01 -2.69 -12.48
CA PHE A 460 -1.17 -3.44 -11.24
C PHE A 460 -0.49 -2.73 -10.06
N GLY A 461 0.77 -2.32 -10.22
CA GLY A 461 1.52 -1.60 -9.18
C GLY A 461 0.86 -0.27 -8.79
N ILE A 462 0.38 0.49 -9.78
CA ILE A 462 -0.36 1.74 -9.56
C ILE A 462 -1.63 1.49 -8.75
N LYS A 463 -2.48 0.55 -9.20
CA LYS A 463 -3.75 0.24 -8.55
C LYS A 463 -3.56 -0.18 -7.10
N LEU A 464 -2.59 -1.06 -6.84
CA LEU A 464 -2.32 -1.55 -5.50
C LEU A 464 -1.96 -0.43 -4.51
N CYS A 465 -1.13 0.52 -4.95
CA CYS A 465 -0.75 1.66 -4.12
C CYS A 465 -1.92 2.64 -3.91
N LEU A 466 -2.63 3.01 -4.98
CA LEU A 466 -3.73 3.97 -4.91
C LEU A 466 -4.93 3.44 -4.13
N ASP A 467 -5.25 2.14 -4.26
CA ASP A 467 -6.29 1.47 -3.47
C ASP A 467 -5.99 1.58 -1.97
N SER A 468 -4.72 1.55 -1.61
CA SER A 468 -4.25 1.68 -0.24
C SER A 468 -4.13 3.14 0.23
N LEU A 469 -4.60 4.15 -0.53
CA LEU A 469 -4.37 5.58 -0.24
C LEU A 469 -2.89 5.94 -0.05
N SER A 470 -2.02 5.26 -0.79
CA SER A 470 -0.63 5.61 -0.99
C SER A 470 -0.45 6.28 -2.36
N PHE A 471 0.66 6.97 -2.56
CA PHE A 471 1.13 7.28 -3.91
C PHE A 471 1.83 6.07 -4.54
N ALA A 472 1.97 6.07 -5.86
CA ALA A 472 2.65 5.01 -6.60
C ALA A 472 3.98 5.51 -7.18
N VAL A 473 5.02 4.69 -7.08
CA VAL A 473 6.29 4.87 -7.79
C VAL A 473 6.49 3.64 -8.65
N LEU A 474 6.34 3.79 -9.96
CA LEU A 474 6.81 2.78 -10.89
C LEU A 474 8.34 2.75 -10.87
N VAL A 475 8.93 1.57 -10.97
CA VAL A 475 10.39 1.43 -11.02
C VAL A 475 10.75 0.63 -12.26
N THR A 476 11.78 1.09 -12.97
CA THR A 476 12.50 0.27 -13.94
C THR A 476 13.94 0.76 -14.10
N HIS A 477 14.72 0.12 -14.97
CA HIS A 477 16.08 0.52 -15.27
C HIS A 477 16.21 0.96 -16.73
N GLU A 478 17.13 1.89 -17.01
CA GLU A 478 17.29 2.43 -18.37
C GLU A 478 17.62 1.33 -19.39
N GLN A 479 18.39 0.31 -19.01
CA GLN A 479 18.66 -0.85 -19.87
C GLN A 479 17.39 -1.56 -20.32
N ASN A 480 16.36 -1.64 -19.48
CA ASN A 480 15.09 -2.30 -19.81
C ASN A 480 14.18 -1.41 -20.67
N ILE A 481 14.37 -0.09 -20.62
CA ILE A 481 13.74 0.83 -21.58
C ILE A 481 14.46 0.76 -22.93
N SER A 482 15.79 0.62 -22.93
CA SER A 482 16.62 0.70 -24.15
C SER A 482 16.34 -0.40 -25.18
N VAL A 483 15.69 -1.50 -24.77
CA VAL A 483 15.24 -2.57 -25.68
C VAL A 483 13.97 -2.22 -26.44
N LEU A 484 13.25 -1.17 -26.00
CA LEU A 484 12.05 -0.65 -26.64
C LEU A 484 12.40 0.51 -27.56
N ASN A 485 11.72 0.60 -28.70
CA ASN A 485 11.73 1.83 -29.48
C ASN A 485 10.73 2.87 -28.92
N SER A 486 10.85 4.14 -29.36
CA SER A 486 10.00 5.24 -28.88
C SER A 486 8.50 4.97 -29.04
N GLN A 487 8.08 4.29 -30.12
CA GLN A 487 6.66 3.97 -30.34
C GLN A 487 6.18 2.87 -29.39
N GLU A 488 7.00 1.86 -29.13
CA GLU A 488 6.69 0.80 -28.16
C GLU A 488 6.55 1.35 -26.75
N TRP A 489 7.45 2.25 -26.35
CA TRP A 489 7.40 2.92 -25.05
C TRP A 489 6.15 3.81 -24.90
N ASP A 490 5.82 4.60 -25.91
CA ASP A 490 4.60 5.43 -25.95
C ASP A 490 3.32 4.56 -25.91
N ASN A 491 3.31 3.45 -26.65
CA ASN A 491 2.19 2.51 -26.65
C ASN A 491 2.00 1.83 -25.30
N LEU A 492 3.10 1.45 -24.64
CA LEU A 492 3.06 0.87 -23.29
C LEU A 492 2.40 1.84 -22.32
N LEU A 493 2.86 3.09 -22.27
CA LEU A 493 2.33 4.10 -21.34
C LEU A 493 0.88 4.48 -21.67
N THR A 494 0.53 4.58 -22.95
CA THR A 494 -0.88 4.73 -23.40
C THR A 494 -1.77 3.61 -22.86
N ARG A 495 -1.23 2.38 -22.82
CA ARG A 495 -1.96 1.22 -22.31
C ARG A 495 -2.09 1.25 -20.79
N VAL A 496 -1.06 1.72 -20.08
CA VAL A 496 -1.10 1.98 -18.63
C VAL A 496 -2.22 2.97 -18.32
N ASP A 497 -2.25 4.14 -18.97
CA ASP A 497 -3.28 5.17 -18.77
C ASP A 497 -4.70 4.61 -18.94
N LYS A 498 -4.91 3.81 -19.98
CA LYS A 498 -6.20 3.16 -20.21
C LYS A 498 -6.57 2.22 -19.07
N LEU A 499 -5.62 1.42 -18.58
CA LEU A 499 -5.85 0.45 -17.51
C LEU A 499 -6.05 1.10 -16.14
N THR A 500 -5.54 2.32 -15.93
CA THR A 500 -5.65 3.09 -14.68
C THR A 500 -6.67 4.23 -14.74
N SER A 501 -7.37 4.41 -15.86
CA SER A 501 -8.35 5.50 -16.11
C SER A 501 -9.51 5.64 -15.11
N LYS A 502 -9.70 4.67 -14.20
CA LYS A 502 -10.69 4.74 -13.11
C LYS A 502 -10.23 5.60 -11.92
N PHE A 503 -8.94 5.93 -11.84
CA PHE A 503 -8.32 6.64 -10.72
C PHE A 503 -8.15 8.13 -10.97
#